data_AF-A0A0W0YMR1-F1
#
_entry.id   AF-A0A0W0YMR1-F1
#
_cell.length_a   1.000
_cell.length_b   1.000
_cell.length_c   1.000
_cell.angle_alpha   90.00
_cell.angle_beta   90.00
_cell.angle_gamma   90.00
#
_symmetry.space_group_name_H-M   'P 1'
#
loop_
_entity.id
_entity.type
_entity.pdbx_description
1 polymer ?
#
loop_
_entity_poly.entity_id
_entity_poly.type
_entity_poly.pdbx_seq_one_letter_code
_entity_poly.pdbx_strand_id
1 'polypeptide(L)'
;MAAYIANFPLITIAMESCGGGNYWARVFQRQGHTVKLVSPQFVKPFVKTNKNDANDAVAIVEAASRPSMHFVPIKQVEQQDIQSLHRVRSRLVKNRTCVNQ
;
A
#
# COMPACT_ATOMS: atom_id res chain seq x y z
N MET A 1 -13.62 -11.48 1.03
CA MET A 1 -12.74 -10.76 0.08
C MET A 1 -11.87 -11.70 -0.74
N ALA A 2 -10.88 -12.40 -0.16
CA ALA A 2 -9.93 -13.23 -0.93
C ALA A 2 -10.62 -14.34 -1.75
N ALA A 3 -11.57 -15.06 -1.16
CA ALA A 3 -12.32 -16.11 -1.87
C ALA A 3 -13.19 -15.55 -3.01
N TYR A 4 -13.70 -14.32 -2.86
CA TYR A 4 -14.47 -13.66 -3.91
C TYR A 4 -13.58 -13.27 -5.09
N ILE A 5 -12.43 -12.66 -4.81
CA ILE A 5 -11.44 -12.27 -5.83
C ILE A 5 -10.88 -13.48 -6.57
N ALA A 6 -10.68 -14.62 -5.90
CA ALA A 6 -10.19 -15.84 -6.52
C ALA A 6 -11.09 -16.39 -7.65
N ASN A 7 -12.37 -15.99 -7.70
CA ASN A 7 -13.29 -16.41 -8.77
C ASN A 7 -13.20 -15.52 -10.02
N PHE A 8 -12.44 -14.42 -9.97
CA PHE A 8 -12.23 -13.57 -11.14
C PHE A 8 -11.14 -14.15 -12.05
N PRO A 9 -11.16 -13.84 -13.35
CA PRO A 9 -10.00 -14.06 -14.20
C PRO A 9 -8.77 -13.33 -13.66
N LEU A 10 -7.57 -13.69 -14.13
CA LEU A 10 -6.35 -12.99 -13.76
C LEU A 10 -6.44 -11.52 -14.19
N ILE A 11 -6.35 -10.61 -13.22
CA ILE A 11 -6.56 -9.17 -13.37
C ILE A 11 -5.43 -8.40 -12.69
N THR A 12 -5.28 -7.14 -13.05
CA THR A 12 -4.42 -6.20 -12.33
C THR A 12 -5.23 -5.49 -11.24
N ILE A 13 -4.79 -5.61 -10.00
CA ILE A 13 -5.40 -4.97 -8.84
C ILE A 13 -4.53 -3.78 -8.43
N ALA A 14 -5.07 -2.57 -8.54
CA ALA A 14 -4.44 -1.36 -8.01
C ALA A 14 -4.92 -1.11 -6.58
N MET A 15 -4.00 -0.85 -5.66
CA MET A 15 -4.33 -0.59 -4.25
C MET A 15 -3.43 0.50 -3.68
N GLU A 16 -3.92 1.23 -2.68
CA GLU A 16 -3.06 2.11 -1.89
C GLU A 16 -2.13 1.29 -0.98
N SER A 17 -0.86 1.71 -0.90
CA SER A 17 0.12 1.17 0.05
C SER A 17 -0.18 1.64 1.47
N CYS A 18 -1.10 0.95 2.14
CA CYS A 18 -1.41 1.15 3.56
C CYS A 18 -0.72 0.08 4.46
N GLY A 19 -0.92 0.17 5.78
CA GLY A 19 -0.33 -0.79 6.74
C GLY A 19 -0.68 -2.26 6.46
N GLY A 20 -1.91 -2.52 5.98
CA GLY A 20 -2.35 -3.85 5.55
C GLY A 20 -2.11 -4.17 4.07
N GLY A 21 -1.63 -3.21 3.27
CA GLY A 21 -1.53 -3.34 1.82
C GLY A 21 -0.61 -4.48 1.37
N ASN A 22 0.52 -4.66 2.04
CA ASN A 22 1.46 -5.74 1.72
C ASN A 22 0.86 -7.14 1.97
N TYR A 23 0.07 -7.31 3.03
CA TYR A 23 -0.60 -8.58 3.31
C TYR A 23 -1.57 -8.96 2.17
N TRP A 24 -2.46 -8.03 1.82
CA TRP A 24 -3.44 -8.26 0.76
C TRP A 24 -2.78 -8.45 -0.60
N ALA A 25 -1.74 -7.68 -0.91
CA ALA A 25 -0.98 -7.85 -2.13
C ALA A 25 -0.39 -9.27 -2.28
N ARG A 26 0.22 -9.81 -1.21
CA ARG A 26 0.71 -11.20 -1.20
C ARG A 26 -0.43 -12.22 -1.35
N VAL A 27 -1.58 -11.99 -0.71
CA VAL A 27 -2.76 -12.85 -0.85
C VAL A 27 -3.23 -12.91 -2.30
N PHE A 28 -3.36 -11.77 -2.98
CA PHE A 28 -3.83 -11.73 -4.36
C PHE A 28 -2.78 -12.23 -5.36
N GLN A 29 -1.49 -11.98 -5.11
CA GLN A 29 -0.40 -12.57 -5.91
C GLN A 29 -0.41 -14.10 -5.86
N ARG A 30 -0.68 -14.70 -4.69
CA ARG A 30 -0.81 -16.18 -4.56
C ARG A 30 -2.01 -16.73 -5.33
N GLN A 31 -3.00 -15.91 -5.62
CA GLN A 31 -4.15 -16.25 -6.47
C GLN A 31 -3.86 -16.02 -7.97
N GLY A 32 -2.67 -15.54 -8.32
CA GLY A 32 -2.25 -15.29 -9.71
C GLY A 32 -2.52 -13.88 -10.22
N HIS A 33 -3.11 -12.99 -9.41
CA HIS A 33 -3.37 -11.61 -9.83
C HIS A 33 -2.09 -10.76 -9.80
N THR A 34 -2.00 -9.82 -10.73
CA THR A 34 -0.96 -8.79 -10.72
C THR A 34 -1.38 -7.69 -9.75
N VAL A 35 -0.54 -7.33 -8.79
CA VAL A 35 -0.86 -6.27 -7.82
C VAL A 35 0.06 -5.07 -8.00
N LYS A 36 -0.52 -3.88 -8.02
CA LYS A 36 0.17 -2.59 -8.12
C LYS A 36 -0.15 -1.74 -6.88
N LEU A 37 0.84 -1.57 -6.01
CA LEU A 37 0.69 -0.71 -4.82
C LEU A 37 1.08 0.73 -5.16
N VAL A 38 0.20 1.69 -4.91
CA VAL A 38 0.43 3.12 -5.13
C VAL A 38 0.68 3.80 -3.79
N SER A 39 1.70 4.67 -3.71
CA SER A 39 1.95 5.45 -2.49
C SER A 39 0.78 6.41 -2.21
N PRO A 40 0.32 6.57 -0.95
CA PRO A 40 -0.68 7.57 -0.58
C PRO A 40 -0.36 8.98 -1.08
N GLN A 41 0.95 9.32 -1.16
CA GLN A 41 1.41 10.61 -1.66
C GLN A 41 1.11 10.82 -3.14
N PHE A 42 1.05 9.73 -3.93
CA PHE A 42 0.70 9.76 -5.34
C PHE A 42 -0.80 9.58 -5.57
N VAL A 43 -1.56 9.04 -4.62
CA VAL A 43 -3.03 8.98 -4.70
C VAL A 43 -3.66 10.33 -4.40
N LYS A 44 -3.15 11.04 -3.38
CA LYS A 44 -3.72 12.30 -2.87
C LYS A 44 -4.03 13.35 -3.97
N PRO A 45 -3.18 13.61 -4.98
CA PRO A 45 -3.47 14.59 -6.02
C PRO A 45 -4.69 14.25 -6.90
N PHE A 46 -5.11 12.99 -6.95
CA PHE A 46 -6.23 12.51 -7.78
C PHE A 46 -7.56 12.44 -7.01
N VAL A 47 -7.56 12.76 -5.71
CA VAL A 47 -8.79 12.81 -4.90
C VAL A 47 -9.52 14.12 -5.19
N LYS A 48 -10.67 14.04 -5.89
CA LYS A 48 -11.38 15.22 -6.42
C LYS A 48 -12.15 16.03 -5.38
N THR A 49 -12.75 15.37 -4.38
CA THR A 49 -13.60 16.00 -3.37
C THR A 49 -13.29 15.43 -1.98
N ASN A 50 -14.22 15.54 -1.01
CA ASN A 50 -14.03 14.97 0.32
C ASN A 50 -13.64 13.48 0.26
N LYS A 51 -12.75 13.08 1.17
CA LYS A 51 -12.28 11.69 1.23
C LYS A 51 -13.45 10.77 1.62
N ASN A 52 -13.72 9.78 0.78
CA ASN A 52 -14.55 8.62 1.04
C ASN A 52 -14.00 7.44 0.21
N ASP A 53 -14.47 6.23 0.48
CA ASP A 53 -13.91 5.02 -0.15
C ASP A 53 -14.09 5.00 -1.68
N ALA A 54 -15.21 5.52 -2.19
CA ALA A 54 -15.46 5.57 -3.63
C ALA A 54 -14.50 6.51 -4.35
N ASN A 55 -14.30 7.72 -3.80
CA ASN A 55 -13.36 8.71 -4.33
C ASN A 55 -11.91 8.22 -4.24
N ASP A 56 -11.57 7.51 -3.16
CA ASP A 56 -10.24 6.92 -2.97
C ASP A 56 -9.97 5.83 -4.02
N ALA A 57 -10.94 4.94 -4.27
CA ALA A 57 -10.83 3.91 -5.30
C ALA A 57 -10.61 4.50 -6.70
N VAL A 58 -11.36 5.54 -7.06
CA VAL A 58 -11.18 6.26 -8.34
C VAL A 58 -9.79 6.88 -8.42
N ALA A 59 -9.34 7.56 -7.35
CA ALA A 59 -8.03 8.19 -7.31
C ALA A 59 -6.88 7.17 -7.43
N ILE A 60 -7.00 6.00 -6.78
CA ILE A 60 -6.01 4.92 -6.87
C ILE A 60 -5.90 4.41 -8.32
N VAL A 61 -7.04 4.16 -8.98
CA VAL A 61 -7.05 3.67 -10.37
C VAL A 61 -6.50 4.73 -11.31
N GLU A 62 -6.86 6.00 -11.12
CA GLU A 62 -6.37 7.11 -11.93
C GLU A 62 -4.86 7.28 -11.79
N ALA A 63 -4.35 7.27 -10.55
CA ALA A 63 -2.92 7.28 -10.25
C ALA A 63 -2.20 6.08 -10.90
N ALA A 64 -2.71 4.87 -10.71
CA ALA A 64 -2.11 3.65 -11.25
C ALA A 64 -2.11 3.59 -12.80
N SER A 65 -2.99 4.35 -13.45
CA SER A 65 -3.06 4.44 -14.92
C SER A 65 -1.99 5.34 -15.53
N ARG A 66 -1.29 6.17 -14.73
CA ARG A 66 -0.29 7.11 -15.26
C ARG A 66 0.94 6.34 -15.78
N PRO A 67 1.42 6.58 -17.01
CA PRO A 67 2.56 5.86 -17.58
C PRO A 67 3.86 6.00 -16.77
N SER A 68 4.05 7.14 -16.11
CA SER A 68 5.21 7.43 -15.25
C SER A 68 5.02 7.02 -13.79
N MET A 69 3.97 6.27 -13.46
CA MET A 69 3.67 5.90 -12.08
C MET A 69 4.72 4.94 -11.51
N HIS A 70 5.19 5.26 -10.31
CA HIS A 70 6.10 4.41 -9.55
C HIS A 70 5.32 3.63 -8.49
N PHE A 71 5.39 2.31 -8.57
CA PHE A 71 4.71 1.43 -7.63
C PHE A 71 5.60 1.08 -6.44
N VAL A 72 4.98 0.98 -5.27
CA VAL A 72 5.64 0.53 -4.05
C VAL A 72 5.91 -0.97 -4.16
N PRO A 73 7.16 -1.43 -3.96
CA PRO A 73 7.44 -2.86 -3.95
C PRO A 73 6.69 -3.58 -2.83
N ILE A 74 6.10 -4.72 -3.18
CA ILE A 74 5.42 -5.61 -2.23
C ILE A 74 6.49 -6.31 -1.40
N LYS A 75 6.45 -6.10 -0.09
CA LYS A 75 7.42 -6.71 0.84
C LYS A 75 6.99 -8.11 1.21
N GLN A 76 7.95 -9.02 1.30
CA GLN A 76 7.76 -10.28 2.00
C GLN A 76 7.61 -10.06 3.50
N VAL A 77 7.15 -11.09 4.21
CA VAL A 77 6.89 -11.01 5.66
C VAL A 77 8.18 -10.63 6.38
N GLU A 78 9.28 -11.29 6.06
CA GLU A 78 10.58 -11.09 6.68
C GLU A 78 11.11 -9.66 6.44
N GLN A 79 10.91 -9.13 5.22
CA GLN A 79 11.28 -7.75 4.88
C GLN A 79 10.42 -6.73 5.65
N GLN A 80 9.13 -7.03 5.82
CA GLN A 80 8.21 -6.20 6.59
C GLN A 80 8.54 -6.23 8.10
N ASP A 81 8.99 -7.37 8.61
CA ASP A 81 9.42 -7.55 10.00
C ASP A 81 10.69 -6.75 10.29
N ILE A 82 11.71 -6.86 9.43
CA ILE A 82 12.94 -6.08 9.54
C ILE A 82 12.62 -4.58 9.53
N GLN A 83 11.77 -4.12 8.60
CA GLN A 83 11.34 -2.72 8.56
C GLN A 83 10.64 -2.29 9.86
N SER A 84 9.84 -3.18 10.44
CA SER A 84 9.11 -2.91 11.68
C SER A 84 10.08 -2.77 12.86
N LEU A 85 11.07 -3.66 12.98
CA LEU A 85 12.14 -3.56 13.97
C LEU A 85 12.93 -2.25 13.84
N HIS A 86 13.31 -1.88 12.61
CA HIS A 86 13.98 -0.60 12.37
C HIS A 86 13.14 0.59 12.83
N ARG A 87 11.84 0.62 12.53
CA ARG A 87 10.94 1.69 12.97
C ARG A 87 10.80 1.76 14.49
N VAL A 88 10.69 0.62 15.17
CA VAL A 88 10.66 0.56 16.64
C VAL A 88 11.95 1.13 17.21
N ARG A 89 13.10 0.67 16.73
CA ARG A 89 14.41 1.19 17.15
C ARG A 89 14.52 2.71 16.95
N SER A 90 14.17 3.22 15.77
CA SER A 90 14.21 4.65 15.48
C SER A 90 13.32 5.47 16.44
N ARG A 91 12.12 4.97 16.77
CA ARG A 91 11.23 5.61 17.75
C ARG A 91 11.84 5.62 19.15
N LEU A 92 12.41 4.50 19.60
CA LEU A 92 13.07 4.40 20.90
C LEU A 92 14.27 5.34 21.01
N VAL A 93 15.11 5.42 19.97
CA VAL A 93 16.23 6.36 19.93
C VAL A 93 15.73 7.79 20.02
N LYS A 94 14.73 8.17 19.21
CA LYS A 94 14.15 9.52 19.22
C LYS A 94 13.59 9.89 20.61
N ASN A 95 12.90 8.95 21.27
CA ASN A 95 12.36 9.18 22.61
C ASN A 95 13.45 9.26 23.68
N ARG A 96 14.56 8.52 23.53
CA ARG A 96 15.70 8.60 24.46
C ARG A 96 16.47 9.91 24.32
N THR A 97 16.60 10.41 23.09
CA THR A 97 17.37 11.63 22.79
C THR A 97 16.52 12.89 22.73
N CYS A 98 15.22 12.81 23.00
CA CYS A 98 14.42 14.02 23.14
C CYS A 98 14.81 14.72 24.45
N VAL A 99 15.62 15.76 24.33
CA VAL A 99 15.76 16.74 25.40
C VAL A 99 14.45 17.52 25.41
N ASN A 100 13.78 17.60 26.56
CA ASN A 100 12.49 18.28 26.72
C ASN A 100 12.55 19.68 26.09
N GLN A 101 11.82 19.86 24.98
CA GLN A 101 11.37 21.16 24.49
C GLN A 101 9.86 21.21 24.58
#